data_AF-A0A7K2WT26-F1
#
_entry.id   AF-A0A7K2WT26-F1
#
_cell.length_a   1.000
_cell.length_b   1.000
_cell.length_c   1.000
_cell.angle_alpha   90.00
_cell.angle_beta   90.00
_cell.angle_gamma   90.00
#
_symmetry.space_group_name_H-M   'P 1'
#
loop_
_entity.id
_entity.type
_entity.pdbx_description
1 polymer ?
#
loop_
_entity_poly.entity_id
_entity_poly.type
_entity_poly.pdbx_seq_one_letter_code
_entity_poly.pdbx_strand_id
1 'polypeptide(L)'
;MTMTVLPVVIALAVAVSSVLLISGVVRLRGRGTPAPVHDVLEGAFLAGGPGRVVDAVIAGMQADGRLTVGGPGIVALRPAD
;
A
#
# COMPACT_ATOMS: atom_id res chain seq x y z
N MET A 1 19.91 -14.64 36.83
CA MET A 1 19.72 -15.17 35.46
C MET A 1 18.25 -15.41 35.10
N THR A 2 17.35 -15.68 36.06
CA THR A 2 15.91 -15.92 35.80
C THR A 2 15.08 -14.66 35.51
N MET A 3 15.42 -13.52 36.12
CA MET A 3 14.66 -12.26 35.97
C MET A 3 14.62 -11.70 34.54
N THR A 4 15.56 -12.12 33.67
CA THR A 4 15.64 -11.66 32.27
C THR A 4 15.19 -12.71 31.25
N VAL A 5 15.09 -13.98 31.63
CA VAL A 5 14.69 -15.05 30.69
C VAL A 5 13.21 -14.95 30.34
N LEU A 6 12.35 -14.77 31.35
CA LEU A 6 10.91 -14.63 31.13
C LEU A 6 10.54 -13.46 30.19
N PRO A 7 11.03 -12.22 30.40
CA PRO A 7 10.71 -11.12 29.49
C PRO A 7 11.26 -11.34 28.07
N VAL A 8 12.44 -11.96 27.93
CA VAL A 8 13.01 -12.29 26.62
C VAL A 8 12.15 -13.31 25.87
N VAL A 9 11.67 -14.35 26.56
CA VAL A 9 10.79 -15.36 25.96
C VAL A 9 9.46 -14.74 25.53
N ILE A 10 8.88 -13.87 26.35
CA ILE A 10 7.64 -13.16 26.01
C ILE A 10 7.85 -12.25 24.79
N ALA A 11 8.94 -11.48 24.75
CA ALA A 11 9.25 -10.62 23.62
C ALA A 11 9.42 -11.41 22.31
N LEU A 12 10.11 -12.55 22.36
CA LEU A 12 10.24 -13.45 21.22
C LEU A 12 8.89 -14.02 20.78
N ALA A 13 8.05 -14.47 21.71
CA ALA A 13 6.72 -14.98 21.39
C ALA A 13 5.84 -13.91 20.72
N VAL A 14 5.86 -12.67 21.24
CA VAL A 14 5.14 -11.52 20.64
C VAL A 14 5.68 -11.19 19.25
N ALA A 15 7.00 -11.16 19.08
CA ALA A 15 7.62 -10.89 17.77
C ALA A 15 7.24 -11.97 16.74
N VAL A 16 7.34 -13.24 17.10
CA VAL A 16 6.95 -14.36 16.22
C VAL A 16 5.46 -14.29 15.88
N SER A 17 4.59 -14.08 16.85
CA SER A 17 3.15 -13.93 16.63
C SER A 17 2.84 -12.77 15.69
N SER A 18 3.51 -11.63 15.87
CA SER A 18 3.33 -10.45 15.01
C SER A 18 3.78 -10.71 13.58
N VAL A 19 4.94 -11.34 13.39
CA VAL A 19 5.45 -11.71 12.06
C VAL A 19 4.51 -12.71 11.37
N LEU A 20 4.03 -13.72 12.07
CA LEU A 20 3.07 -14.69 11.55
C LEU A 20 1.74 -14.02 11.17
N LEU A 21 1.25 -13.11 11.99
CA LEU A 21 0.03 -12.34 11.72
C LEU A 21 0.21 -11.46 10.48
N ILE A 22 1.27 -10.65 10.43
CA ILE A 22 1.54 -9.75 9.30
C ILE A 22 1.71 -10.55 8.00
N SER A 23 2.52 -11.61 8.03
CA SER A 23 2.73 -12.46 6.84
C SER A 23 1.44 -13.15 6.39
N GLY A 24 0.62 -13.63 7.33
CA GLY A 24 -0.70 -14.19 7.05
C GLY A 24 -1.63 -13.18 6.37
N VAL A 25 -1.72 -11.96 6.91
CA VAL A 25 -2.54 -10.88 6.35
C VAL A 25 -2.07 -10.48 4.95
N VAL A 26 -0.76 -10.30 4.75
CA VAL A 26 -0.18 -9.95 3.43
C VAL A 26 -0.47 -11.05 2.42
N ARG A 27 -0.30 -12.31 2.80
CA ARG A 27 -0.53 -13.46 1.92
C ARG A 27 -2.00 -13.62 1.56
N LEU A 28 -2.92 -13.29 2.48
CA LEU A 28 -4.36 -13.37 2.22
C LEU A 28 -4.82 -12.24 1.27
N ARG A 29 -4.29 -11.02 1.45
CA ARG A 29 -4.57 -9.89 0.54
C ARG A 29 -4.18 -10.18 -0.90
N GLY A 30 -3.08 -10.91 -1.14
CA GLY A 30 -2.61 -11.25 -2.48
C GLY A 30 -3.32 -12.44 -3.14
N ARG A 31 -4.22 -13.14 -2.44
CA ARG A 31 -4.86 -14.38 -2.92
C ARG A 31 -6.31 -14.25 -3.35
N GLY A 32 -6.93 -13.10 -3.18
CA GLY A 32 -8.23 -12.84 -3.77
C GLY A 32 -8.09 -12.81 -5.29
N THR A 33 -8.84 -13.64 -6.01
CA THR A 33 -9.13 -13.36 -7.42
C THR A 33 -9.79 -11.99 -7.45
N PRO A 34 -9.21 -10.99 -8.15
CA PRO A 34 -9.84 -9.69 -8.24
C PRO A 34 -11.27 -9.90 -8.76
N ALA A 35 -12.25 -9.32 -8.07
CA ALA A 35 -13.59 -9.20 -8.65
C ALA A 35 -13.46 -8.50 -10.02
N PRO A 36 -14.37 -8.74 -10.97
CA PRO A 36 -14.39 -7.97 -12.21
C PRO A 36 -14.40 -6.47 -11.87
N VAL A 37 -13.33 -5.77 -12.25
CA VAL A 37 -13.19 -4.33 -12.09
C VAL A 37 -13.53 -3.71 -13.43
N HIS A 38 -14.48 -2.77 -13.46
CA HIS A 38 -14.95 -2.13 -14.69
C HIS A 38 -13.97 -1.05 -15.16
N ASP A 39 -13.31 -0.37 -14.22
CA ASP A 39 -12.33 0.67 -14.54
C ASP A 39 -11.18 0.79 -13.52
N VAL A 40 -10.10 1.45 -13.91
CA VAL A 40 -8.88 1.60 -13.09
C VAL A 40 -9.14 2.35 -11.77
N LEU A 41 -10.10 3.29 -11.74
CA LEU A 41 -10.42 4.08 -10.55
C LEU A 41 -11.22 3.25 -9.55
N GLU A 42 -12.16 2.43 -10.02
CA GLU A 42 -12.86 1.43 -9.22
C GLU A 42 -11.85 0.45 -8.60
N GLY A 43 -10.90 -0.05 -9.39
CA GLY A 43 -9.83 -0.92 -8.89
C GLY A 43 -9.00 -0.26 -7.80
N ALA A 44 -8.63 1.01 -7.99
CA ALA A 44 -7.91 1.78 -6.97
C ALA A 44 -8.75 2.01 -5.70
N PHE A 45 -10.03 2.32 -5.85
CA PHE A 45 -10.97 2.50 -4.74
C PHE A 45 -11.12 1.21 -3.93
N LEU A 46 -11.29 0.07 -4.58
CA LEU A 46 -11.40 -1.23 -3.91
C LEU A 46 -10.08 -1.64 -3.22
N ALA A 47 -8.93 -1.21 -3.75
CA ALA A 47 -7.62 -1.53 -3.17
C ALA A 47 -7.26 -0.69 -1.93
N GLY A 48 -7.79 0.52 -1.77
CA GLY A 48 -7.38 1.41 -0.68
C GLY A 48 -8.24 2.65 -0.44
N GLY A 49 -9.45 2.70 -0.99
CA GLY A 49 -10.40 3.81 -0.84
C GLY A 49 -10.02 5.05 -1.66
N PRO A 50 -10.62 6.22 -1.35
CA PRO A 50 -10.52 7.41 -2.18
C PRO A 50 -9.09 7.97 -2.27
N GLY A 51 -8.26 7.83 -1.23
CA GLY A 51 -6.85 8.25 -1.30
C GLY A 51 -6.07 7.49 -2.37
N ARG A 52 -6.31 6.18 -2.50
CA ARG A 52 -5.67 5.33 -3.51
C ARG A 52 -6.13 5.68 -4.93
N VAL A 53 -7.36 6.17 -5.09
CA VAL A 53 -7.87 6.69 -6.37
C VAL A 53 -7.09 7.93 -6.78
N VAL A 54 -6.87 8.87 -5.84
CA VAL A 54 -6.08 10.08 -6.10
C VAL A 54 -4.66 9.72 -6.52
N ASP A 55 -4.02 8.79 -5.81
CA ASP A 55 -2.67 8.30 -6.17
C ASP A 55 -2.65 7.68 -7.59
N ALA A 56 -3.66 6.88 -7.93
CA ALA A 56 -3.79 6.27 -9.25
C ALA A 56 -3.98 7.32 -10.36
N VAL A 57 -4.78 8.36 -10.12
CA VAL A 57 -4.96 9.48 -11.05
C VAL A 57 -3.66 10.24 -11.24
N ILE A 58 -2.95 10.59 -10.16
CA ILE A 58 -1.66 11.30 -10.23
C ILE A 58 -0.63 10.46 -11.00
N ALA A 59 -0.54 9.16 -10.69
CA ALA A 59 0.35 8.24 -11.39
C ALA A 59 -0.01 8.11 -12.88
N GLY A 60 -1.30 8.01 -13.20
CA GLY A 60 -1.78 7.98 -14.59
C GLY A 60 -1.44 9.27 -15.34
N MET A 61 -1.71 10.43 -14.75
CA MET A 61 -1.34 11.72 -15.34
C MET A 61 0.16 11.85 -15.58
N GLN A 62 0.99 11.31 -14.68
CA GLN A 62 2.43 11.30 -14.84
C GLN A 62 2.86 10.38 -15.99
N ALA A 63 2.31 9.16 -16.04
CA ALA A 63 2.56 8.19 -17.09
C ALA A 63 2.13 8.71 -18.48
N ASP A 64 1.02 9.44 -18.55
CA ASP A 64 0.48 10.06 -19.76
C ASP A 64 1.26 11.32 -20.20
N GLY A 65 2.24 11.78 -19.42
CA GLY A 65 2.99 13.02 -19.71
C GLY A 65 2.14 14.29 -19.56
N ARG A 66 1.05 14.22 -18.79
CA ARG A 66 0.17 15.36 -18.43
C ARG A 66 0.62 16.02 -17.13
N LEU A 67 1.38 15.30 -16.32
CA LEU A 67 1.99 15.77 -15.08
C LEU A 67 3.48 15.41 -15.08
N THR A 68 4.33 16.33 -14.64
CA THR A 68 5.77 16.12 -14.47
C THR A 68 6.14 16.34 -13.00
N VAL A 69 7.06 15.52 -12.47
CA VAL A 69 7.52 15.59 -11.08
C VAL A 69 8.91 16.23 -11.07
N GLY A 70 9.03 17.41 -10.47
CA GLY A 70 10.29 18.16 -10.37
C GLY A 70 11.06 17.91 -9.07
N GLY A 71 10.41 17.27 -8.08
CA GLY A 71 10.98 16.98 -6.76
C GLY A 71 9.89 16.60 -5.76
N PRO A 72 10.23 16.30 -4.49
CA PRO A 72 9.24 15.96 -3.47
C PRO A 72 8.20 17.07 -3.29
N GLY A 73 6.93 16.77 -3.56
CA GLY A 73 5.82 17.73 -3.46
C GLY A 73 5.73 18.77 -4.58
N ILE A 74 6.62 18.73 -5.59
CA ILE A 74 6.64 19.69 -6.70
C ILE A 74 6.16 18.99 -7.98
N VAL A 75 5.02 19.42 -8.50
CA VAL A 75 4.44 18.92 -9.74
C VAL A 75 4.10 20.07 -10.69
N ALA A 76 4.31 19.86 -11.98
CA ALA A 76 3.89 20.78 -13.03
C ALA A 76 2.98 20.06 -14.02
N LEU A 77 1.88 20.72 -14.41
CA LEU A 77 0.91 20.20 -15.37
C LEU A 77 1.25 20.68 -16.78
N ARG A 78 1.04 19.82 -17.77
CA ARG A 78 1.07 20.23 -19.18
C ARG A 78 -0.27 20.90 -19.52
N PRO A 79 -0.27 22.10 -20.13
CA PRO A 79 -1.49 22.68 -20.67
C PRO A 79 -2.16 21.72 -21.65
N ALA A 80 -3.50 21.72 -21.67
CA ALA A 80 -4.25 21.10 -22.75
C ALA A 80 -4.18 22.03 -23.97
N ASP A 81 -3.89 21.48 -25.13
CA ASP A 81 -3.84 22.20 -26.40
C ASP A 81 -5.23 22.69 -26.85
#